data_AF-A0A940V7J8-F1
#
_entry.id   AF-A0A940V7J8-F1
#
_cell.length_a   1.000
_cell.length_b   1.000
_cell.length_c   1.000
_cell.angle_alpha   90.00
_cell.angle_beta   90.00
_cell.angle_gamma   90.00
#
_symmetry.space_group_name_H-M   'P 1'
#
loop_
_entity.id
_entity.type
_entity.pdbx_description
1 polymer ?
#
loop_
_entity_poly.entity_id
_entity_poly.type
_entity_poly.pdbx_seq_one_letter_code
_entity_poly.pdbx_strand_id
1 'polypeptide(L)'
;YFLTRTRKGLNLRAVGESPATADAAGISVTKYKYIATVTGSAIAGLGGLYFVMEYLGGTWTNNGFGDRGWLAIALVILSLWKPSNAIWGSFLFGGLYILYIYLPGLTRATQELCKVLPYLVTIIVLVITSRRNKQENQPPASLGEAYFREER
;
A
#
# COMPACT_ATOMS: atom_id res chain seq x y z
N TYR A 1 -6.23 -10.32 10.70
CA TYR A 1 -7.12 -11.44 11.06
C TYR A 1 -7.67 -12.15 9.83
N PHE A 2 -8.40 -11.46 8.93
CA PHE A 2 -9.00 -12.07 7.75
C PHE A 2 -8.00 -12.84 6.87
N LEU A 3 -6.88 -12.21 6.49
CA LEU A 3 -5.85 -12.80 5.62
C LEU A 3 -5.02 -13.92 6.27
N THR A 4 -4.99 -14.03 7.60
CA THR A 4 -4.09 -14.95 8.32
C THR A 4 -4.80 -16.07 9.07
N ARG A 5 -6.11 -15.95 9.35
CA ARG A 5 -6.87 -16.94 10.12
C ARG A 5 -8.08 -17.53 9.40
N THR A 6 -8.58 -16.92 8.32
CA THR A 6 -9.78 -17.43 7.63
C THR A 6 -9.42 -18.31 6.44
N ARG A 7 -10.24 -19.34 6.16
CA ARG A 7 -10.07 -20.23 4.99
C ARG A 7 -9.96 -19.43 3.68
N LYS A 8 -10.83 -18.43 3.48
CA LYS A 8 -10.79 -17.58 2.28
C LYS A 8 -9.49 -16.76 2.19
N GLY A 9 -8.96 -16.27 3.30
CA GLY A 9 -7.69 -15.54 3.35
C GLY A 9 -6.45 -16.41 3.11
N LEU A 10 -6.44 -17.63 3.67
CA LEU A 10 -5.39 -18.63 3.41
C LEU A 10 -5.38 -19.07 1.95
N ASN A 11 -6.56 -19.32 1.37
CA ASN A 11 -6.71 -19.65 -0.05
C ASN A 11 -6.20 -18.52 -0.95
N LEU A 12 -6.47 -17.25 -0.60
CA LEU A 12 -5.97 -16.11 -1.35
C LEU A 12 -4.43 -16.00 -1.30
N ARG A 13 -3.82 -16.27 -0.14
CA ARG A 13 -2.35 -16.30 -0.02
C ARG A 13 -1.74 -17.45 -0.81
N ALA A 14 -2.35 -18.63 -0.77
CA ALA A 14 -1.91 -19.78 -1.56
C ALA A 14 -1.96 -19.51 -3.06
N VAL A 15 -3.02 -18.84 -3.55
CA VAL A 15 -3.14 -18.39 -4.95
C VAL A 15 -2.03 -17.39 -5.34
N GLY A 16 -1.57 -16.55 -4.40
CA GLY A 16 -0.47 -15.61 -4.63
C GLY A 16 0.92 -16.26 -4.62
N GLU A 17 1.15 -17.25 -3.75
CA GLU A 17 2.41 -17.99 -3.64
C GLU A 17 2.61 -18.98 -4.79
N SER A 18 1.60 -19.79 -5.10
CA SER A 18 1.65 -20.76 -6.21
C SER A 18 0.25 -21.02 -6.79
N PRO A 19 -0.12 -20.39 -7.91
CA PRO A 19 -1.45 -20.55 -8.50
C PRO A 19 -1.68 -21.97 -9.03
N ALA A 20 -0.64 -22.65 -9.54
CA ALA A 20 -0.71 -24.04 -10.00
C ALA A 20 -1.08 -25.00 -8.86
N THR A 21 -0.44 -24.83 -7.68
CA THR A 21 -0.74 -25.64 -6.49
C THR A 21 -2.15 -25.37 -5.97
N ALA A 22 -2.61 -24.11 -6.05
CA ALA A 22 -3.96 -23.74 -5.62
C ALA A 22 -5.07 -24.34 -6.53
N ASP A 23 -4.88 -24.38 -7.85
CA ASP A 23 -5.85 -25.03 -8.76
C ASP A 23 -5.85 -26.55 -8.59
N ALA A 24 -4.68 -27.17 -8.31
CA ALA A 24 -4.59 -28.59 -7.97
C ALA A 24 -5.33 -28.95 -6.67
N ALA A 25 -5.37 -28.03 -5.70
CA ALA A 25 -6.16 -28.16 -4.48
C ALA A 25 -7.67 -27.88 -4.67
N GLY A 26 -8.12 -27.62 -5.91
CA GLY A 26 -9.53 -27.33 -6.25
C GLY A 26 -9.96 -25.88 -6.01
N ILE A 27 -9.03 -24.95 -5.80
CA ILE A 27 -9.34 -23.54 -5.57
C ILE A 27 -9.35 -22.80 -6.91
N SER A 28 -10.46 -22.14 -7.25
CA SER A 28 -10.57 -21.38 -8.50
C SER A 28 -9.73 -20.09 -8.49
N VAL A 29 -8.49 -20.17 -8.96
CA VAL A 29 -7.51 -19.05 -9.03
C VAL A 29 -8.12 -17.78 -9.65
N THR A 30 -8.79 -17.89 -10.80
CA THR A 30 -9.35 -16.75 -11.54
C THR A 30 -10.38 -15.97 -10.70
N LYS A 31 -11.26 -16.66 -9.98
CA LYS A 31 -12.28 -16.00 -9.13
C LYS A 31 -11.63 -15.24 -7.98
N TYR A 32 -10.61 -15.83 -7.34
CA TYR A 32 -9.90 -15.19 -6.23
C TYR A 32 -9.11 -13.96 -6.70
N LYS A 33 -8.40 -14.06 -7.85
CA LYS A 33 -7.69 -12.92 -8.46
C LYS A 33 -8.65 -11.78 -8.83
N TYR A 34 -9.79 -12.10 -9.44
CA TYR A 34 -10.78 -11.11 -9.86
C TYR A 34 -11.41 -10.38 -8.66
N ILE A 35 -11.91 -11.12 -7.67
CA ILE A 35 -12.54 -10.54 -6.47
C ILE A 35 -11.54 -9.67 -5.70
N ALA A 36 -10.29 -10.13 -5.54
CA ALA A 36 -9.25 -9.36 -4.86
C ALA A 36 -8.92 -8.05 -5.59
N THR A 37 -8.86 -8.08 -6.92
CA THR A 37 -8.56 -6.89 -7.74
C THR A 37 -9.71 -5.89 -7.66
N VAL A 38 -10.95 -6.33 -7.85
CA VAL A 38 -12.15 -5.46 -7.82
C VAL A 38 -12.35 -4.83 -6.44
N THR A 39 -12.17 -5.61 -5.38
CA THR A 39 -12.29 -5.08 -4.01
C THR A 39 -11.17 -4.11 -3.68
N GLY A 40 -9.94 -4.39 -4.11
CA GLY A 40 -8.80 -3.47 -3.96
C GLY A 40 -8.99 -2.16 -4.72
N SER A 41 -9.43 -2.22 -5.98
CA SER A 41 -9.69 -1.03 -6.80
C SER A 41 -10.85 -0.21 -6.25
N ALA A 42 -11.89 -0.84 -5.71
CA ALA A 42 -13.00 -0.14 -5.08
C ALA A 42 -12.55 0.67 -3.85
N ILE A 43 -11.71 0.09 -2.99
CA ILE A 43 -11.17 0.78 -1.80
C ILE A 43 -10.25 1.93 -2.21
N ALA A 44 -9.37 1.71 -3.20
CA ALA A 44 -8.50 2.76 -3.73
C ALA A 44 -9.31 3.92 -4.36
N GLY A 45 -10.37 3.59 -5.11
CA GLY A 45 -11.28 4.57 -5.71
C GLY A 45 -12.02 5.40 -4.66
N LEU A 46 -12.50 4.78 -3.58
CA LEU A 46 -13.12 5.50 -2.45
C LEU A 46 -12.14 6.45 -1.76
N GLY A 47 -10.87 6.05 -1.59
CA GLY A 47 -9.83 6.92 -1.06
C GLY A 47 -9.56 8.14 -1.95
N GLY A 48 -9.51 7.93 -3.27
CA GLY A 48 -9.39 9.03 -4.24
C GLY A 48 -10.60 9.96 -4.25
N LEU A 49 -11.81 9.41 -4.15
CA LEU A 49 -13.05 10.20 -4.07
C LEU A 49 -13.07 11.09 -2.82
N TYR A 50 -12.72 10.54 -1.65
CA TYR A 50 -12.63 11.31 -0.41
C TYR A 50 -11.63 12.46 -0.55
N PHE A 51 -10.46 12.20 -1.15
CA PHE A 51 -9.46 13.21 -1.41
C PHE A 51 -9.98 14.34 -2.33
N VAL A 52 -10.67 14.00 -3.42
CA VAL A 52 -11.21 15.01 -4.34
C VAL A 52 -12.33 15.84 -3.71
N MET A 53 -13.21 15.22 -2.93
CA MET A 53 -14.31 15.94 -2.32
C MET A 53 -13.86 16.86 -1.19
N GLU A 54 -13.04 16.38 -0.27
CA GLU A 54 -12.60 17.15 0.90
C GLU A 54 -11.49 18.14 0.53
N TYR A 55 -10.48 17.69 -0.21
CA TYR A 55 -9.26 18.47 -0.42
C TYR A 55 -9.34 19.45 -1.59
N LEU A 56 -10.03 19.06 -2.67
CA LEU A 56 -10.20 19.88 -3.87
C LEU A 56 -11.54 20.63 -3.88
N GLY A 57 -12.37 20.44 -2.85
CA GLY A 57 -13.69 21.07 -2.74
C GLY A 57 -14.63 20.73 -3.89
N GLY A 58 -14.44 19.57 -4.54
CA GLY A 58 -15.19 19.16 -5.72
C GLY A 58 -14.85 19.92 -7.01
N THR A 59 -13.82 20.78 -7.00
CA THR A 59 -13.39 21.53 -8.18
C THR A 59 -12.19 20.88 -8.86
N TRP A 60 -12.15 20.94 -10.19
CA TRP A 60 -10.99 20.47 -10.95
C TRP A 60 -9.86 21.48 -10.84
N THR A 61 -8.69 21.04 -10.35
CA THR A 61 -7.49 21.88 -10.28
C THR A 61 -6.34 21.22 -11.04
N ASN A 62 -5.61 22.02 -11.82
CA ASN A 62 -4.37 21.56 -12.43
C ASN A 62 -3.35 21.35 -11.30
N ASN A 63 -2.80 20.14 -11.22
CA ASN A 63 -1.88 19.69 -10.16
C ASN A 63 -2.51 19.44 -8.77
N GLY A 64 -3.79 19.02 -8.70
CA GLY A 64 -4.47 18.77 -7.41
C GLY A 64 -3.79 17.76 -6.47
N PHE A 65 -3.11 16.75 -7.04
CA PHE A 65 -2.34 15.78 -6.25
C PHE A 65 -0.93 16.27 -5.89
N GLY A 66 -0.31 17.13 -6.72
CA GLY A 66 1.04 17.65 -6.48
C GLY A 66 2.07 16.55 -6.23
N ASP A 67 2.87 16.72 -5.19
CA ASP A 67 3.92 15.83 -4.70
C ASP A 67 3.40 14.64 -3.87
N ARG A 68 2.12 14.62 -3.50
CA ARG A 68 1.54 13.60 -2.60
C ARG A 68 1.51 12.20 -3.21
N GLY A 69 1.54 12.09 -4.55
CA GLY A 69 1.67 10.80 -5.23
C GLY A 69 2.94 10.05 -4.84
N TRP A 70 4.04 10.77 -4.63
CA TRP A 70 5.31 10.17 -4.17
C TRP A 70 5.22 9.64 -2.75
N LEU A 71 4.50 10.35 -1.88
CA LEU A 71 4.26 9.92 -0.51
C LEU A 71 3.41 8.64 -0.47
N ALA A 72 2.42 8.52 -1.36
CA ALA A 72 1.63 7.29 -1.50
C ALA A 72 2.49 6.09 -1.92
N ILE A 73 3.40 6.25 -2.89
CA ILE A 73 4.34 5.21 -3.31
C ILE A 73 5.23 4.79 -2.12
N ALA A 74 5.74 5.75 -1.37
CA ALA A 74 6.59 5.49 -0.23
C ALA A 74 5.86 4.71 0.88
N LEU A 75 4.59 5.00 1.12
CA LEU A 75 3.74 4.27 2.05
C LEU A 75 3.48 2.83 1.59
N VAL A 76 3.25 2.61 0.29
CA VAL A 76 3.09 1.26 -0.28
C VAL A 76 4.36 0.43 -0.07
N ILE A 77 5.54 1.04 -0.28
CA ILE A 77 6.82 0.38 -0.04
C ILE A 77 6.98 0.01 1.44
N LEU A 78 6.67 0.93 2.36
CA LEU A 78 6.72 0.70 3.82
C LEU A 78 5.75 -0.40 4.28
N SER A 79 4.61 -0.53 3.59
CA SER A 79 3.57 -1.50 3.91
C SER A 79 4.03 -2.96 3.69
N LEU A 80 5.08 -3.19 2.90
CA LEU A 80 5.76 -4.49 2.73
C LEU A 80 4.81 -5.69 2.63
N TRP A 81 3.92 -5.66 1.63
CA TRP A 81 2.91 -6.70 1.34
C TRP A 81 1.99 -7.08 2.53
N LYS A 82 2.09 -6.37 3.66
CA LYS A 82 1.39 -6.62 4.91
C LYS A 82 0.42 -5.46 5.19
N PRO A 83 -0.90 -5.68 5.12
CA PRO A 83 -1.87 -4.61 5.32
C PRO A 83 -1.85 -4.04 6.75
N SER A 84 -1.36 -4.79 7.74
CA SER A 84 -1.16 -4.26 9.09
C SER A 84 -0.15 -3.12 9.13
N ASN A 85 0.91 -3.21 8.33
CA ASN A 85 1.95 -2.20 8.27
C ASN A 85 1.49 -0.98 7.48
N ALA A 86 0.59 -1.17 6.51
CA ALA A 86 -0.04 -0.08 5.78
C ALA A 86 -0.86 0.85 6.67
N ILE A 87 -1.60 0.29 7.63
CA ILE A 87 -2.41 1.08 8.58
C ILE A 87 -1.50 1.91 9.49
N TRP A 88 -0.46 1.30 10.08
CA TRP A 88 0.48 2.06 10.91
C TRP A 88 1.28 3.08 10.10
N GLY A 89 1.66 2.73 8.87
CA GLY A 89 2.30 3.61 7.92
C GLY A 89 1.47 4.84 7.59
N SER A 90 0.17 4.68 7.34
CA SER A 90 -0.71 5.80 7.00
C SER A 90 -0.87 6.79 8.16
N PHE A 91 -1.00 6.31 9.39
CA PHE A 91 -1.05 7.19 10.56
C PHE A 91 0.28 7.94 10.76
N LEU A 92 1.41 7.24 10.62
CA LEU A 92 2.72 7.84 10.79
C LEU A 92 2.99 8.91 9.72
N PHE A 93 2.82 8.57 8.44
CA PHE A 93 3.02 9.51 7.34
C PHE A 93 2.02 10.67 7.35
N GLY A 94 0.74 10.42 7.62
CA GLY A 94 -0.27 11.48 7.73
C GLY A 94 0.01 12.41 8.90
N GLY A 95 0.44 11.87 10.04
CA GLY A 95 0.84 12.64 11.21
C GLY A 95 2.07 13.50 10.94
N LEU A 96 3.13 12.93 10.37
CA LEU A 96 4.33 13.69 9.95
C LEU A 96 4.00 14.76 8.90
N TYR A 97 3.06 14.49 8.00
CA TYR A 97 2.63 15.45 6.98
C TYR A 97 1.93 16.66 7.59
N ILE A 98 1.08 16.49 8.60
CA ILE A 98 0.32 17.61 9.20
C ILE A 98 1.06 18.29 10.37
N LEU A 99 2.14 17.67 10.86
CA LEU A 99 2.91 18.15 12.01
C LEU A 99 3.44 19.58 11.83
N TYR A 100 3.78 20.00 10.60
CA TYR A 100 4.30 21.35 10.35
C TYR A 100 3.27 22.46 10.62
N ILE A 101 1.97 22.15 10.57
CA ILE A 101 0.88 23.11 10.79
C ILE A 101 0.70 23.39 12.29
N TYR A 102 0.96 22.40 13.14
CA TYR A 102 0.76 22.48 14.60
C TYR A 102 1.97 23.04 15.37
N LEU A 103 3.07 23.36 14.68
CA LEU A 103 4.27 23.98 15.26
C LEU A 103 4.31 25.48 14.90
N PRO A 104 3.62 26.35 15.66
CA PRO A 104 3.70 27.80 15.45
C PRO A 104 5.10 28.31 15.87
N GLY A 105 5.74 29.13 15.02
CA GLY A 105 6.99 29.83 15.35
C GLY A 105 8.27 29.32 14.67
N LEU A 106 8.19 28.37 13.72
CA LEU A 106 9.35 27.90 12.97
C LEU A 106 9.77 28.89 11.87
N THR A 107 11.05 29.26 11.88
CA THR A 107 11.71 30.03 10.80
C THR A 107 11.54 29.31 9.45
N ARG A 108 11.53 30.05 8.34
CA ARG A 108 11.29 29.52 6.97
C ARG A 108 12.18 28.31 6.61
N ALA A 109 13.40 28.26 7.16
CA ALA A 109 14.33 27.12 7.02
C ALA A 109 13.84 25.84 7.72
N THR A 110 13.22 25.95 8.89
CA THR A 110 12.73 24.82 9.67
C THR A 110 11.43 24.24 9.10
N GLN A 111 10.63 25.05 8.40
CA GLN A 111 9.47 24.56 7.63
C GLN A 111 9.89 23.70 6.44
N GLU A 112 10.94 24.08 5.72
CA GLU A 112 11.48 23.26 4.62
C GLU A 112 12.11 21.96 5.14
N LEU A 113 12.79 21.98 6.28
CA LEU A 113 13.28 20.76 6.95
C LEU A 113 12.14 19.80 7.33
N CYS A 114 11.01 20.32 7.84
CA CYS A 114 9.84 19.50 8.16
C CYS A 114 9.22 18.83 6.92
N LYS A 115 9.29 19.45 5.73
CA LYS A 115 8.83 18.82 4.49
C LYS A 115 9.68 17.63 4.05
N VAL A 116 10.95 17.57 4.47
CA VAL A 116 11.88 16.47 4.15
C VAL A 116 11.73 15.30 5.14
N LEU A 117 11.17 15.53 6.34
CA LEU A 117 11.00 14.48 7.37
C LEU A 117 10.32 13.19 6.89
N PRO A 118 9.20 13.23 6.13
CA PRO A 118 8.55 12.01 5.65
C PRO A 118 9.49 11.17 4.77
N TYR A 119 10.34 11.84 3.97
CA TYR A 119 11.32 11.19 3.11
C TYR A 119 12.54 10.66 3.88
N LEU A 120 12.97 11.33 4.95
CA LEU A 120 14.03 10.79 5.80
C LEU A 120 13.57 9.53 6.54
N VAL A 121 12.32 9.55 7.03
CA VAL A 121 11.71 8.39 7.67
C VAL A 121 11.60 7.22 6.69
N THR A 122 11.28 7.45 5.41
CA THR A 122 11.24 6.36 4.41
C THR A 122 12.60 5.74 4.20
N ILE A 123 13.65 6.55 4.09
CA ILE A 123 15.02 6.07 3.93
C ILE A 123 15.41 5.20 5.12
N ILE A 124 15.16 5.66 6.35
CA ILE A 124 15.47 4.90 7.57
C ILE A 124 14.70 3.57 7.58
N VAL A 125 13.41 3.59 7.29
CA VAL A 125 12.58 2.38 7.27
C VAL A 125 13.01 1.41 6.18
N LEU A 126 13.37 1.91 4.99
CA LEU A 126 13.93 1.12 3.90
C LEU A 126 15.23 0.44 4.32
N VAL A 127 16.15 1.15 4.98
CA VAL A 127 17.41 0.58 5.48
C VAL A 127 17.14 -0.51 6.52
N ILE A 128 16.25 -0.27 7.48
CA ILE A 128 15.89 -1.25 8.51
C ILE A 128 15.23 -2.48 7.88
N THR A 129 14.34 -2.26 6.92
CA THR A 129 13.62 -3.33 6.23
C THR A 129 14.55 -4.15 5.33
N SER A 130 15.46 -3.49 4.61
CA SER A 130 16.47 -4.13 3.77
C SER A 130 17.37 -5.06 4.58
N ARG A 131 17.72 -4.67 5.81
CA ARG A 131 18.43 -5.54 6.75
C ARG A 131 17.60 -6.75 7.21
N ARG A 132 16.27 -6.64 7.21
CA ARG A 132 15.35 -7.65 7.73
C ARG A 132 14.81 -8.51 6.59
N ASN A 133 15.68 -9.40 6.10
CA ASN A 133 15.40 -10.33 5.00
C ASN A 133 14.46 -11.47 5.43
N LYS A 134 13.20 -11.15 5.70
CA LYS A 134 12.18 -12.13 6.14
C LYS A 134 11.31 -12.52 4.95
N GLN A 135 11.19 -13.83 4.68
CA GLN A 135 10.44 -14.39 3.55
C GLN A 135 8.99 -13.89 3.46
N GLU A 136 8.35 -13.59 4.60
CA GLU A 136 7.00 -13.03 4.68
C GLU A 136 6.85 -11.57 4.17
N ASN A 137 7.96 -10.88 3.92
CA ASN A 137 7.97 -9.52 3.38
C ASN A 137 8.30 -9.50 1.88
N GLN A 138 8.54 -10.66 1.28
CA GLN A 138 8.81 -10.79 -0.15
C GLN A 138 7.50 -10.68 -0.94
N PRO A 139 7.56 -10.14 -2.16
CA PRO A 139 6.41 -10.15 -3.05
C PRO A 139 5.95 -11.59 -3.30
N PRO A 140 4.63 -11.84 -3.45
CA PRO A 140 4.14 -13.16 -3.80
C PRO A 140 4.76 -13.62 -5.12
N ALA A 141 5.20 -14.87 -5.20
CA ALA A 141 6.02 -15.36 -6.31
C ALA A 141 5.30 -15.31 -7.68
N SER A 142 3.96 -15.36 -7.70
CA SER A 142 3.16 -15.26 -8.93
C SER A 142 2.73 -13.83 -9.28
N LEU A 143 3.31 -12.81 -8.62
CA LEU A 143 2.93 -11.43 -8.91
C LEU A 143 3.35 -11.02 -10.32
N GLY A 144 2.37 -10.65 -11.15
CA GLY A 144 2.62 -10.22 -12.54
C GLY A 144 2.63 -11.35 -13.57
N GLU A 145 2.54 -12.62 -13.14
CA GLU A 145 2.44 -13.75 -14.07
C GLU A 145 0.98 -14.03 -14.47
N ALA A 146 0.75 -14.09 -15.78
CA ALA A 146 -0.51 -14.53 -16.35
C ALA A 146 -0.70 -16.03 -16.07
N TYR A 147 -1.80 -16.39 -15.41
CA TYR A 147 -2.12 -17.79 -15.14
C TYR A 147 -2.95 -18.36 -16.28
N PHE A 148 -2.38 -19.27 -17.05
CA PHE A 148 -3.09 -20.05 -18.06
C PHE A 148 -3.39 -21.44 -17.52
N ARG A 149 -4.66 -21.84 -17.54
CA ARG A 149 -5.10 -23.13 -17.00
C ARG A 149 -4.69 -24.32 -17.89
N GLU A 150 -4.30 -24.02 -19.12
CA GLU A 150 -4.02 -24.98 -20.19
C GLU A 150 -2.53 -25.37 -20.28
N GLU A 151 -1.64 -24.65 -19.59
CA GLU A 151 -0.23 -25.03 -19.43
C GLU A 151 -0.11 -25.98 -18.22
N ARG A 152 -0.47 -27.25 -18.44
CA ARG A 152 -0.22 -28.35 -17.51
C ARG A 152 0.93 -29.21 -18.00
#